data_AF-A0AB36E3B8-F1
#
_entry.id   AF-A0AB36E3B8-F1
#
_cell.length_a   1.000
_cell.length_b   1.000
_cell.length_c   1.000
_cell.angle_alpha   90.00
_cell.angle_beta   90.00
_cell.angle_gamma   90.00
#
_symmetry.space_group_name_H-M   'P 1'
#
loop_
_entity.id
_entity.type
_entity.pdbx_description
1 polymer ?
#
loop_
_entity_poly.entity_id
_entity_poly.type
_entity_poly.pdbx_seq_one_letter_code
_entity_poly.pdbx_strand_id
1 'polypeptide(L)'
;MQFINKKSVFYQKKVNYCEQILIPKEKIETLAVEMPVALVYNDISHSVMMCTPHDLEDFAIGFSLTEGIIDDPKQIYGIDVEPSCAGIEVQIELSTRKFVDLKQYRRNLVGKTGCGVCGVEQLQQVKRHYAPITPTFTLELNQLDSCLTQLEQHQPLAQVTGATHAAAFFDPQGELLAIREDVGRHVALDKLLGWYATHQRPQGFIFVSSRASYEMVQKCLACGVEVMVAISAPTALAVEMAEQHNLTLFGFARHGRVTQYSGFSQT
;
A
#
# COMPACT_ATOMS: atom_id res chain seq x y z
N MET A 1 -15.69 -7.81 15.17
CA MET A 1 -14.91 -7.22 14.06
C MET A 1 -15.17 -5.72 14.06
N GLN A 2 -14.13 -4.90 14.23
CA GLN A 2 -14.27 -3.48 14.60
C GLN A 2 -14.47 -2.50 13.42
N PHE A 3 -14.40 -2.93 12.15
CA PHE A 3 -14.38 -1.99 11.01
C PHE A 3 -15.31 -2.42 9.87
N ILE A 4 -16.52 -2.84 10.23
CA ILE A 4 -17.55 -3.28 9.29
C ILE A 4 -18.90 -2.63 9.58
N ASN A 5 -19.66 -2.33 8.53
CA ASN A 5 -21.06 -1.90 8.61
C ASN A 5 -21.97 -3.00 8.06
N LYS A 6 -23.10 -3.26 8.72
CA LYS A 6 -24.13 -4.18 8.21
C LYS A 6 -25.23 -3.39 7.52
N LYS A 7 -25.60 -3.78 6.31
CA LYS A 7 -26.66 -3.13 5.54
C LYS A 7 -27.62 -4.16 4.97
N SER A 8 -28.91 -3.90 5.11
CA SER A 8 -29.92 -4.67 4.37
C SER A 8 -29.88 -4.24 2.90
N VAL A 9 -29.70 -5.21 2.01
CA VAL A 9 -29.63 -5.00 0.57
C VAL A 9 -30.50 -6.03 -0.15
N PHE A 10 -30.80 -5.76 -1.41
CA PHE A 10 -31.48 -6.71 -2.28
C PHE A 10 -30.48 -7.30 -3.27
N TYR A 11 -30.37 -8.62 -3.31
CA TYR A 11 -29.60 -9.32 -4.33
C TYR A 11 -30.52 -10.03 -5.30
N GLN A 12 -30.14 -10.06 -6.57
CA GLN A 12 -30.86 -10.75 -7.63
C GLN A 12 -30.14 -12.06 -7.95
N LYS A 13 -30.83 -13.19 -7.82
CA LYS A 13 -30.30 -14.50 -8.23
C LYS A 13 -31.15 -15.04 -9.37
N LYS A 14 -30.49 -15.48 -10.44
CA LYS A 14 -31.17 -16.25 -11.49
C LYS A 14 -31.69 -17.56 -10.89
N VAL A 15 -32.98 -17.79 -11.02
CA VAL A 15 -33.63 -18.99 -10.49
C VAL A 15 -33.54 -20.15 -11.49
N ASN A 16 -33.51 -19.84 -12.80
CA ASN A 16 -33.32 -20.80 -13.89
C ASN A 16 -32.54 -20.16 -15.06
N TYR A 17 -31.85 -20.97 -15.87
CA TYR A 17 -31.17 -20.49 -17.09
C TYR A 17 -32.14 -20.20 -18.25
N CYS A 18 -33.26 -20.93 -18.33
CA CYS A 18 -34.26 -20.78 -19.39
C CYS A 18 -35.23 -19.61 -19.16
N GLU A 19 -35.55 -19.31 -17.91
CA GLU A 19 -36.42 -18.21 -17.53
C GLU A 19 -35.54 -17.09 -16.98
N GLN A 20 -35.39 -15.99 -17.71
CA GLN A 20 -34.60 -14.83 -17.32
C GLN A 20 -35.24 -14.01 -16.17
N ILE A 21 -35.88 -14.70 -15.22
CA ILE A 21 -36.56 -14.09 -14.09
C ILE A 21 -35.55 -13.91 -12.96
N LEU A 22 -35.34 -12.65 -12.58
CA LEU A 22 -34.54 -12.26 -11.42
C LEU A 22 -35.48 -11.94 -10.26
N ILE A 23 -35.42 -12.75 -9.20
CA ILE A 23 -36.20 -12.48 -7.98
C ILE A 23 -35.30 -11.71 -7.01
N PRO A 24 -35.68 -10.48 -6.60
CA PRO A 24 -34.97 -9.77 -5.54
C PRO A 24 -35.20 -10.49 -4.21
N LYS A 25 -34.11 -10.79 -3.51
CA LYS A 25 -34.13 -11.32 -2.15
C LYS A 25 -33.39 -10.36 -1.24
N GLU A 26 -34.00 -10.06 -0.10
CA GLU A 26 -33.35 -9.28 0.95
C GLU A 26 -32.26 -10.13 1.62
N LYS A 27 -31.11 -9.51 1.85
CA LYS A 27 -29.97 -10.11 2.55
C LYS A 27 -29.24 -9.01 3.34
N ILE A 28 -28.71 -9.38 4.50
CA ILE A 28 -27.77 -8.53 5.23
C ILE A 28 -26.38 -8.77 4.65
N GLU A 29 -25.77 -7.71 4.09
CA GLU A 29 -24.37 -7.73 3.67
C GLU A 29 -23.50 -6.97 4.67
N THR A 30 -22.22 -7.37 4.70
CA THR A 30 -21.19 -6.73 5.51
C THR A 30 -20.30 -5.90 4.60
N LEU A 31 -20.13 -4.63 4.95
CA LEU A 31 -19.40 -3.63 4.16
C LEU A 31 -18.17 -3.18 4.93
N ALA A 32 -17.03 -3.04 4.25
CA ALA A 32 -15.85 -2.44 4.84
C ALA A 32 -16.10 -0.97 5.16
N VAL A 33 -15.56 -0.50 6.29
CA VAL A 33 -15.59 0.93 6.63
C VAL A 33 -14.47 1.65 5.87
N GLU A 34 -14.84 2.69 5.13
CA GLU A 34 -13.95 3.64 4.47
C GLU A 34 -14.25 5.03 5.03
N MET A 35 -13.22 5.73 5.53
CA MET A 35 -13.38 7.08 6.07
C MET A 35 -12.16 7.95 5.76
N PRO A 36 -12.29 9.28 5.75
CA PRO A 36 -11.15 10.16 5.55
C PRO A 36 -10.24 10.17 6.79
N VAL A 37 -8.95 10.03 6.54
CA VAL A 37 -7.87 10.12 7.53
C VAL A 37 -6.93 11.24 7.10
N ALA A 38 -6.81 12.28 7.92
CA ALA A 38 -5.90 13.38 7.70
C ALA A 38 -4.55 13.14 8.37
N LEU A 39 -3.45 13.33 7.63
CA LEU A 39 -2.09 13.33 8.18
C LEU A 39 -1.69 14.77 8.50
N VAL A 40 -1.50 15.06 9.78
CA VAL A 40 -1.25 16.41 10.30
C VAL A 40 0.16 16.45 10.90
N TYR A 41 1.08 17.16 10.25
CA TYR A 41 2.47 17.26 10.72
C TYR A 41 2.68 18.58 11.44
N ASN A 42 2.96 18.55 12.75
CA ASN A 42 3.11 19.74 13.61
C ASN A 42 2.00 20.78 13.34
N ASP A 43 0.75 20.37 13.54
CA ASP A 43 -0.48 21.17 13.35
C ASP A 43 -0.80 21.59 11.90
N ILE A 44 -0.08 21.03 10.92
CA ILE A 44 -0.31 21.31 9.51
C ILE A 44 -0.89 20.08 8.80
N SER A 45 -2.17 20.17 8.43
CA SER A 45 -2.80 19.18 7.55
C SER A 45 -2.10 19.14 6.19
N HIS A 46 -1.52 17.97 5.89
CA HIS A 46 -0.71 17.75 4.69
C HIS A 46 -1.50 17.02 3.60
N SER A 47 -2.15 15.92 3.96
CA SER A 47 -2.92 15.09 3.04
C SER A 47 -4.12 14.45 3.75
N VAL A 48 -5.16 14.13 2.99
CA VAL A 48 -6.32 13.38 3.45
C VAL A 48 -6.50 12.17 2.53
N MET A 49 -6.55 10.98 3.11
CA MET A 49 -6.68 9.72 2.39
C MET A 49 -7.94 8.99 2.85
N MET A 50 -8.64 8.33 1.93
CA MET A 50 -9.73 7.42 2.28
C MET A 50 -9.13 6.09 2.69
N CYS A 51 -9.39 5.65 3.93
CA CYS A 51 -8.74 4.49 4.52
C CYS A 51 -9.69 3.65 5.36
N THR A 52 -9.30 2.40 5.60
CA THR A 52 -9.80 1.60 6.71
C THR A 52 -9.16 2.12 8.00
N PRO A 53 -9.93 2.45 9.07
CA PRO A 53 -9.43 3.08 10.30
C PRO A 53 -8.72 2.09 11.24
N HIS A 54 -7.72 1.41 10.73
CA HIS A 54 -6.88 0.42 11.42
C HIS A 54 -5.43 0.66 11.02
N ASP A 55 -4.48 0.41 11.94
CA ASP A 55 -3.02 0.52 11.70
C ASP A 55 -2.61 1.91 11.20
N LEU A 56 -3.20 2.95 11.80
CA LEU A 56 -3.02 4.33 11.34
C LEU A 56 -1.65 4.91 11.71
N GLU A 57 -1.02 4.43 12.78
CA GLU A 57 0.38 4.76 13.11
C GLU A 57 1.34 4.23 12.03
N ASP A 58 1.18 2.96 11.66
CA ASP A 58 1.90 2.34 10.55
C ASP A 58 1.66 3.09 9.24
N PHE A 59 0.41 3.47 8.95
CA PHE A 59 0.07 4.28 7.79
C PHE A 59 0.83 5.61 7.78
N ALA A 60 0.84 6.35 8.90
CA ALA A 60 1.52 7.63 9.01
C ALA A 60 3.04 7.50 8.77
N ILE A 61 3.69 6.50 9.37
CA ILE A 61 5.13 6.26 9.17
C ILE A 61 5.42 5.88 7.72
N GLY A 62 4.66 4.92 7.19
CA GLY A 62 4.82 4.42 5.83
C GLY A 62 4.63 5.51 4.79
N PHE A 63 3.53 6.26 4.88
CA PHE A 63 3.26 7.40 4.01
C PHE A 63 4.39 8.44 4.11
N SER A 64 4.87 8.74 5.33
CA SER A 64 5.95 9.71 5.52
C SER A 64 7.25 9.29 4.82
N LEU A 65 7.59 7.99 4.85
CA LEU A 65 8.77 7.44 4.18
C LEU A 65 8.59 7.41 2.67
N THR A 66 7.46 6.90 2.20
CA THR A 66 7.20 6.73 0.77
C THR A 66 7.04 8.06 0.05
N GLU A 67 6.43 9.04 0.71
CA GLU A 67 6.36 10.44 0.30
C GLU A 67 7.56 11.25 0.78
N GLY A 68 8.63 10.63 1.30
CA GLY A 68 9.95 11.24 1.51
C GLY A 68 9.93 12.49 2.37
N ILE A 69 8.90 12.59 3.22
CA ILE A 69 8.78 13.57 4.28
C ILE A 69 9.82 13.27 5.36
N ILE A 70 10.10 11.97 5.56
CA ILE A 70 11.19 11.46 6.41
C ILE A 70 12.06 10.46 5.64
N ASP A 71 13.29 10.28 6.11
CA ASP A 71 14.21 9.23 5.66
C ASP A 71 14.33 8.08 6.68
N ASP A 72 14.03 8.37 7.95
CA ASP A 72 14.13 7.44 9.07
C ASP A 72 12.94 7.64 10.03
N PRO A 73 12.27 6.57 10.50
CA PRO A 73 11.18 6.65 11.47
C PRO A 73 11.49 7.47 12.72
N LYS A 74 12.76 7.51 13.17
CA LYS A 74 13.21 8.29 14.35
C LYS A 74 13.06 9.81 14.17
N GLN A 75 12.76 10.27 12.96
CA GLN A 75 12.46 11.67 12.68
C GLN A 75 11.01 12.05 13.07
N ILE A 76 10.18 11.07 13.42
CA ILE A 76 8.87 11.26 14.07
C ILE A 76 9.05 11.02 15.57
N TYR A 77 8.65 11.98 16.39
CA TYR A 77 8.78 11.95 17.85
C TYR A 77 7.51 11.43 18.55
N GLY A 78 6.36 11.57 17.90
CA GLY A 78 5.07 11.13 18.43
C GLY A 78 4.03 11.00 17.31
N ILE A 79 3.09 10.07 17.51
CA ILE A 79 1.92 9.91 16.66
C ILE A 79 0.71 9.73 17.57
N ASP A 80 -0.29 10.59 17.41
CA ASP A 80 -1.57 10.50 18.12
C ASP A 80 -2.70 10.37 17.11
N VAL A 81 -3.57 9.38 17.32
CA VAL A 81 -4.72 9.10 16.44
C VAL A 81 -5.99 9.61 17.11
N GLU A 82 -6.54 10.69 16.59
CA GLU A 82 -7.64 11.42 17.21
C GLU A 82 -8.89 11.39 16.32
N PRO A 83 -10.07 11.06 16.87
CA PRO A 83 -11.32 11.20 16.14
C PRO A 83 -11.64 12.67 15.89
N SER A 84 -12.09 13.02 14.69
CA SER A 84 -12.53 14.37 14.33
C SER A 84 -13.97 14.36 13.81
N CYS A 85 -14.55 15.54 13.59
CA CYS A 85 -15.93 15.65 13.10
C CYS A 85 -16.15 15.07 11.70
N ALA A 86 -15.09 15.02 10.88
CA ALA A 86 -15.15 14.56 9.51
C ALA A 86 -14.50 13.18 9.29
N GLY A 87 -13.82 12.62 10.28
CA GLY A 87 -13.09 11.36 10.16
C GLY A 87 -12.09 11.17 11.28
N ILE A 88 -10.83 10.89 10.93
CA ILE A 88 -9.73 10.75 11.89
C ILE A 88 -8.60 11.71 11.50
N GLU A 89 -7.96 12.31 12.50
CA GLU A 89 -6.71 13.04 12.34
C GLU A 89 -5.59 12.22 12.98
N VAL A 90 -4.50 12.03 12.24
CA VAL A 90 -3.27 11.46 12.75
C VAL A 90 -2.29 12.61 12.95
N GLN A 91 -2.14 13.03 14.20
CA GLN A 91 -1.20 14.07 14.61
C GLN A 91 0.19 13.47 14.64
N ILE A 92 1.13 14.06 13.92
CA ILE A 92 2.50 13.58 13.75
C ILE A 92 3.46 14.67 14.21
N GLU A 93 4.16 14.40 15.31
CA GLU A 93 5.23 15.27 15.78
C GLU A 93 6.51 14.98 14.98
N LEU A 94 6.82 15.87 14.05
CA LEU A 94 7.94 15.75 13.13
C LEU A 94 9.14 16.58 13.61
N SER A 95 10.34 16.03 13.45
CA SER A 95 11.59 16.75 13.71
C SER A 95 11.62 18.12 13.02
N THR A 96 12.15 19.14 13.70
CA THR A 96 12.14 20.53 13.22
C THR A 96 12.74 20.66 11.81
N ARG A 97 13.83 19.94 11.53
CA ARG A 97 14.48 19.93 10.22
C ARG A 97 13.53 19.47 9.12
N LYS A 98 12.93 18.29 9.26
CA LYS A 98 12.00 17.74 8.26
C LYS A 98 10.73 18.59 8.13
N PHE A 99 10.26 19.20 9.21
CA PHE A 99 9.14 20.13 9.15
C PHE A 99 9.44 21.41 8.36
N VAL A 100 10.66 21.93 8.45
CA VAL A 100 11.10 23.07 7.61
C VAL A 100 11.15 22.65 6.13
N ASP A 101 11.71 21.49 5.83
CA ASP A 101 11.78 20.94 4.46
C ASP A 101 10.37 20.77 3.87
N LEU A 102 9.44 20.19 4.63
CA LEU A 102 8.04 20.00 4.25
C LEU A 102 7.36 21.34 3.90
N LYS A 103 7.56 22.36 4.75
CA LYS A 103 7.02 23.72 4.48
C LYS A 103 7.63 24.37 3.25
N GLN A 104 8.91 24.14 2.97
CA GLN A 104 9.55 24.64 1.75
C GLN A 104 9.00 23.95 0.50
N TYR A 105 8.85 22.62 0.54
CA TYR A 105 8.24 21.86 -0.55
C TYR A 105 6.82 22.35 -0.87
N ARG A 106 5.97 22.55 0.14
CA ARG A 106 4.60 23.05 -0.06
C ARG A 106 4.55 24.45 -0.68
N ARG A 107 5.45 25.36 -0.30
CA ARG A 107 5.54 26.70 -0.90
C ARG A 107 5.87 26.63 -2.40
N ASN A 108 6.75 25.72 -2.79
CA ASN A 108 7.12 25.51 -4.20
C ASN A 108 5.95 24.97 -5.04
N LEU A 109 5.03 24.21 -4.44
CA LEU A 109 3.81 23.73 -5.10
C LEU A 109 2.77 24.84 -5.31
N VAL A 110 2.55 25.67 -4.27
CA VAL A 110 1.53 26.74 -4.31
C VAL A 110 1.94 27.91 -5.22
N GLY A 111 3.24 28.16 -5.42
CA GLY A 111 3.75 29.23 -6.28
C GLY A 111 3.62 28.99 -7.80
N LYS A 112 3.07 27.85 -8.25
CA LYS A 112 3.04 27.44 -9.67
C LYS A 112 1.64 27.25 -10.28
N THR A 113 0.60 27.84 -9.71
CA THR A 113 -0.76 27.81 -10.29
C THR A 113 -1.01 28.99 -11.24
N GLY A 114 -0.49 28.89 -12.46
CA GLY A 114 -0.84 29.77 -13.57
C GLY A 114 -1.16 28.93 -14.81
N CYS A 115 -2.45 28.88 -15.19
CA CYS A 115 -3.03 28.34 -16.42
C CYS A 115 -2.43 27.03 -16.97
N GLY A 116 -3.20 25.94 -16.85
CA GLY A 116 -2.86 24.63 -17.38
C GLY A 116 -2.30 24.65 -18.80
N VAL A 117 -1.30 23.79 -18.98
CA VAL A 117 -0.64 23.27 -20.19
C VAL A 117 0.89 23.35 -20.00
N CYS A 118 1.53 22.17 -19.90
CA CYS A 118 2.99 21.91 -19.84
C CYS A 118 3.65 21.94 -18.44
N GLY A 119 3.40 21.04 -17.48
CA GLY A 119 3.33 19.58 -17.59
C GLY A 119 4.71 18.89 -17.55
N VAL A 120 5.80 19.56 -17.96
CA VAL A 120 7.11 18.90 -18.22
C VAL A 120 8.07 19.01 -17.04
N GLU A 121 8.02 20.08 -16.26
CA GLU A 121 8.84 20.24 -15.05
C GLU A 121 8.28 19.45 -13.86
N GLN A 122 6.95 19.28 -13.78
CA GLN A 122 6.34 18.36 -12.81
C GLN A 122 6.77 16.92 -13.08
N LEU A 123 6.86 16.49 -14.35
CA LEU A 123 7.35 15.16 -14.75
C LEU A 123 8.80 14.89 -14.32
N GLN A 124 9.67 15.89 -14.27
CA GLN A 124 11.04 15.73 -13.77
C GLN A 124 11.12 15.71 -12.23
N GLN A 125 10.23 16.43 -11.54
CA GLN A 125 10.12 16.39 -10.08
C GLN A 125 9.52 15.06 -9.56
N VAL A 126 8.90 14.23 -10.42
CA VAL A 126 8.43 12.88 -10.07
C VAL A 126 9.58 11.89 -9.79
N LYS A 127 10.78 12.11 -10.34
CA LYS A 127 11.88 11.15 -10.19
C LYS A 127 12.74 11.44 -8.97
N ARG A 128 12.30 10.92 -7.83
CA ARG A 128 13.22 10.63 -6.73
C ARG A 128 14.30 9.69 -7.24
N HIS A 129 15.54 10.03 -6.92
CA HIS A 129 16.68 9.20 -7.29
C HIS A 129 16.83 8.14 -6.20
N TYR A 130 16.48 6.90 -6.54
CA TYR A 130 16.77 5.75 -5.70
C TYR A 130 18.07 5.13 -6.16
N ALA A 131 18.90 4.68 -5.23
CA ALA A 131 20.04 3.85 -5.58
C ALA A 131 19.53 2.48 -6.08
N PRO A 132 20.20 1.84 -7.07
CA PRO A 132 19.90 0.47 -7.40
C PRO A 132 20.05 -0.44 -6.18
N ILE A 133 19.09 -1.34 -5.98
CA ILE A 133 19.08 -2.30 -4.89
C ILE A 133 20.20 -3.32 -5.09
N THR A 134 20.88 -3.66 -3.99
CA THR A 134 21.80 -4.80 -3.93
C THR A 134 21.05 -5.95 -3.26
N PRO A 135 20.75 -7.04 -3.97
CA PRO A 135 20.06 -8.18 -3.38
C PRO A 135 20.83 -8.76 -2.19
N THR A 136 20.15 -9.03 -1.08
CA THR A 136 20.73 -9.61 0.14
C THR A 136 20.24 -11.03 0.43
N PHE A 137 19.21 -11.50 -0.28
CA PHE A 137 18.71 -12.87 -0.22
C PHE A 137 18.16 -13.34 -1.57
N THR A 138 17.90 -14.64 -1.69
CA THR A 138 17.24 -15.26 -2.85
C THR A 138 15.88 -15.80 -2.43
N LEU A 139 14.84 -15.50 -3.21
CA LEU A 139 13.51 -16.03 -3.01
C LEU A 139 13.36 -17.40 -3.68
N GLU A 140 13.08 -18.43 -2.89
CA GLU A 140 12.74 -19.77 -3.37
C GLU A 140 11.28 -19.80 -3.87
N LEU A 141 11.09 -19.93 -5.19
CA LEU A 141 9.76 -19.81 -5.81
C LEU A 141 8.78 -20.92 -5.37
N ASN A 142 9.29 -22.06 -4.90
CA ASN A 142 8.47 -23.15 -4.39
C ASN A 142 7.70 -22.78 -3.10
N GLN A 143 8.11 -21.73 -2.39
CA GLN A 143 7.44 -21.25 -1.17
C GLN A 143 6.23 -20.34 -1.48
N LEU A 144 6.13 -19.80 -2.71
CA LEU A 144 5.11 -18.80 -3.06
C LEU A 144 3.68 -19.30 -2.93
N ASP A 145 3.43 -20.59 -3.16
CA ASP A 145 2.10 -21.19 -2.99
C ASP A 145 1.67 -21.22 -1.52
N SER A 146 2.60 -21.50 -0.61
CA SER A 146 2.36 -21.41 0.84
C SER A 146 2.10 -19.97 1.26
N CYS A 147 2.92 -19.03 0.77
CA CYS A 147 2.78 -17.61 1.06
C CYS A 147 1.43 -17.04 0.56
N LEU A 148 0.98 -17.46 -0.63
CA LEU A 148 -0.32 -17.07 -1.16
C LEU A 148 -1.46 -17.62 -0.29
N THR A 149 -1.35 -18.87 0.17
CA THR A 149 -2.33 -19.46 1.10
C THR A 149 -2.40 -18.65 2.41
N GLN A 150 -1.25 -18.30 2.98
CA GLN A 150 -1.17 -17.49 4.19
C GLN A 150 -1.76 -16.09 3.98
N LEU A 151 -1.46 -15.44 2.85
CA LEU A 151 -2.05 -14.15 2.49
C LEU A 151 -3.59 -14.23 2.44
N GLU A 152 -4.16 -15.23 1.79
CA GLU A 152 -5.62 -15.43 1.70
C GLU A 152 -6.27 -15.70 3.07
N GLN A 153 -5.60 -16.45 3.94
CA GLN A 153 -6.10 -16.80 5.27
C GLN A 153 -6.03 -15.64 6.28
N HIS A 154 -5.13 -14.68 6.10
CA HIS A 154 -4.88 -13.59 7.06
C HIS A 154 -5.48 -12.23 6.64
N GLN A 155 -6.51 -12.23 5.78
CA GLN A 155 -7.27 -11.03 5.37
C GLN A 155 -8.70 -11.03 5.96
N PRO A 156 -8.86 -10.83 7.28
CA PRO A 156 -10.16 -10.91 7.94
C PRO A 156 -11.21 -9.95 7.35
N LEU A 157 -10.84 -8.74 6.93
CA LEU A 157 -11.78 -7.81 6.30
C LEU A 157 -12.14 -8.25 4.89
N ALA A 158 -11.17 -8.65 4.07
CA ALA A 158 -11.44 -9.12 2.71
C ALA A 158 -12.32 -10.38 2.71
N GLN A 159 -12.11 -11.32 3.64
CA GLN A 159 -12.90 -12.54 3.77
C GLN A 159 -14.39 -12.28 4.00
N VAL A 160 -14.71 -11.21 4.73
CA VAL A 160 -16.10 -10.89 5.10
C VAL A 160 -16.73 -9.86 4.15
N THR A 161 -15.94 -8.97 3.56
CA THR A 161 -16.45 -7.82 2.79
C THR A 161 -16.12 -7.87 1.30
N GLY A 162 -15.04 -8.57 0.92
CA GLY A 162 -14.49 -8.55 -0.44
C GLY A 162 -14.00 -7.18 -0.93
N ALA A 163 -13.88 -6.19 -0.03
CA ALA A 163 -13.73 -4.79 -0.39
C ALA A 163 -12.36 -4.19 -0.01
N THR A 164 -11.41 -5.00 0.42
CA THR A 164 -10.07 -4.56 0.83
C THR A 164 -8.97 -5.18 -0.04
N HIS A 165 -7.86 -4.47 -0.09
CA HIS A 165 -6.56 -4.95 -0.53
C HIS A 165 -5.68 -5.26 0.69
N ALA A 166 -4.63 -6.03 0.45
CA ALA A 166 -3.62 -6.34 1.45
C ALA A 166 -2.22 -6.22 0.88
N ALA A 167 -1.30 -5.85 1.77
CA ALA A 167 0.13 -6.02 1.58
C ALA A 167 0.65 -6.84 2.77
N ALA A 168 1.42 -7.89 2.46
CA ALA A 168 2.04 -8.76 3.44
C ALA A 168 3.56 -8.79 3.28
N PHE A 169 4.28 -8.96 4.39
CA PHE A 169 5.72 -9.15 4.41
C PHE A 169 6.03 -10.57 4.85
N PHE A 170 6.84 -11.25 4.06
CA PHE A 170 7.32 -12.61 4.33
C PHE A 170 8.83 -12.60 4.49
N ASP A 171 9.33 -13.42 5.41
CA ASP A 171 10.77 -13.66 5.52
C ASP A 171 11.30 -14.54 4.35
N PRO A 172 12.62 -14.76 4.24
CA PRO A 172 13.19 -15.62 3.18
C PRO A 172 12.78 -17.10 3.27
N GLN A 173 12.17 -17.53 4.38
CA GLN A 173 11.67 -18.89 4.59
C GLN A 173 10.17 -19.02 4.24
N GLY A 174 9.52 -17.92 3.86
CA GLY A 174 8.11 -17.90 3.48
C GLY A 174 7.15 -17.82 4.66
N GLU A 175 7.64 -17.42 5.84
CA GLU A 175 6.80 -17.18 7.01
C GLU A 175 6.23 -15.76 6.98
N LEU A 176 4.92 -15.63 7.21
CA LEU A 176 4.24 -14.35 7.27
C LEU A 176 4.65 -13.59 8.54
N LEU A 177 5.40 -12.49 8.39
CA LEU A 177 5.79 -11.64 9.51
C LEU A 177 4.74 -10.56 9.81
N ALA A 178 4.12 -10.00 8.78
CA ALA A 178 3.07 -8.99 8.93
C ALA A 178 2.16 -8.90 7.72
N ILE A 179 0.92 -8.47 7.96
CA ILE A 179 -0.06 -8.13 6.92
C ILE A 179 -0.83 -6.88 7.32
N ARG A 180 -1.14 -6.04 6.33
CA ARG A 180 -1.96 -4.84 6.51
C ARG A 180 -3.04 -4.79 5.44
N GLU A 181 -4.28 -4.59 5.88
CA GLU A 181 -5.44 -4.43 5.02
C GLU A 181 -5.87 -2.97 4.92
N ASP A 182 -6.35 -2.59 3.73
CA ASP A 182 -7.02 -1.32 3.52
C ASP A 182 -7.93 -1.37 2.28
N VAL A 183 -8.96 -0.54 2.23
CA VAL A 183 -9.76 -0.34 1.00
C VAL A 183 -8.90 0.12 -0.17
N GLY A 184 -7.85 0.91 0.09
CA GLY A 184 -6.89 1.39 -0.90
C GLY A 184 -5.59 0.58 -0.91
N ARG A 185 -5.22 0.03 -2.07
CA ARG A 185 -3.95 -0.73 -2.21
C ARG A 185 -2.68 0.04 -1.81
N HIS A 186 -2.64 1.35 -2.07
CA HIS A 186 -1.47 2.16 -1.73
C HIS A 186 -1.37 2.38 -0.23
N VAL A 187 -2.51 2.55 0.44
CA VAL A 187 -2.59 2.70 1.90
C VAL A 187 -2.24 1.39 2.59
N ALA A 188 -2.72 0.24 2.07
CA ALA A 188 -2.32 -1.07 2.56
C ALA A 188 -0.78 -1.27 2.48
N LEU A 189 -0.16 -0.85 1.37
CA LEU A 189 1.28 -0.90 1.22
C LEU A 189 1.99 0.09 2.16
N ASP A 190 1.53 1.34 2.27
CA ASP A 190 2.12 2.30 3.21
C ASP A 190 2.07 1.76 4.65
N LYS A 191 0.93 1.23 5.11
CA LYS A 191 0.82 0.58 6.42
C LYS A 191 1.89 -0.51 6.59
N LEU A 192 2.04 -1.41 5.61
CA LEU A 192 3.04 -2.46 5.70
C LEU A 192 4.46 -1.89 5.76
N LEU A 193 4.74 -0.84 5.00
CA LEU A 193 6.06 -0.19 4.97
C LEU A 193 6.35 0.58 6.27
N GLY A 194 5.33 1.12 6.93
CA GLY A 194 5.46 1.67 8.28
C GLY A 194 5.87 0.60 9.29
N TRP A 195 5.18 -0.54 9.28
CA TRP A 195 5.55 -1.70 10.09
C TRP A 195 6.98 -2.17 9.78
N TYR A 196 7.31 -2.31 8.50
CA TYR A 196 8.63 -2.76 8.03
C TYR A 196 9.77 -1.86 8.56
N ALA A 197 9.55 -0.54 8.52
CA ALA A 197 10.55 0.43 8.97
C ALA A 197 10.74 0.44 10.50
N THR A 198 9.68 0.21 11.27
CA THR A 198 9.75 0.14 12.75
C THR A 198 10.33 -1.19 13.24
N HIS A 199 10.27 -2.24 12.41
CA HIS A 199 10.77 -3.58 12.74
C HIS A 199 12.19 -3.87 12.21
N GLN A 200 13.01 -2.81 12.07
CA GLN A 200 14.42 -2.90 11.67
C GLN A 200 14.63 -3.47 10.25
N ARG A 201 13.63 -3.32 9.36
CA ARG A 201 13.73 -3.68 7.94
C ARG A 201 14.23 -5.13 7.76
N PRO A 202 13.47 -6.13 8.24
CA PRO A 202 13.87 -7.53 8.14
C PRO A 202 14.14 -7.93 6.68
N GLN A 203 15.00 -8.90 6.45
CA GLN A 203 15.16 -9.48 5.11
C GLN A 203 13.88 -10.20 4.72
N GLY A 204 13.53 -10.16 3.44
CA GLY A 204 12.29 -10.76 2.95
C GLY A 204 11.67 -10.00 1.79
N PHE A 205 10.41 -10.30 1.50
CA PHE A 205 9.70 -9.80 0.34
C PHE A 205 8.28 -9.36 0.68
N ILE A 206 7.76 -8.45 -0.15
CA ILE A 206 6.37 -8.02 -0.07
C ILE A 206 5.51 -8.81 -1.05
N PHE A 207 4.35 -9.28 -0.58
CA PHE A 207 3.29 -9.84 -1.40
C PHE A 207 2.06 -8.93 -1.33
N VAL A 208 1.60 -8.41 -2.48
CA VAL A 208 0.39 -7.58 -2.56
C VAL A 208 -0.76 -8.28 -3.27
N SER A 209 -1.99 -8.09 -2.77
CA SER A 209 -3.20 -8.64 -3.41
C SER A 209 -3.69 -7.84 -4.62
N SER A 210 -2.96 -6.78 -5.00
CA SER A 210 -3.36 -5.84 -6.05
C SER A 210 -2.48 -5.93 -7.30
N ARG A 211 -2.56 -4.92 -8.18
CA ARG A 211 -1.66 -4.73 -9.32
C ARG A 211 -0.39 -4.01 -8.87
N ALA A 212 0.72 -4.25 -9.55
CA ALA A 212 1.94 -3.48 -9.35
C ALA A 212 1.99 -2.26 -10.29
N SER A 213 1.50 -1.11 -9.83
CA SER A 213 1.68 0.18 -10.53
C SER A 213 3.06 0.79 -10.25
N TYR A 214 3.45 1.77 -11.06
CA TYR A 214 4.66 2.57 -10.88
C TYR A 214 4.81 3.06 -9.42
N GLU A 215 3.77 3.68 -8.87
CA GLU A 215 3.78 4.16 -7.48
C GLU A 215 3.98 3.03 -6.47
N MET A 216 3.46 1.82 -6.70
CA MET A 216 3.67 0.70 -5.76
C MET A 216 5.15 0.27 -5.73
N VAL A 217 5.78 0.19 -6.90
CA VAL A 217 7.22 -0.09 -7.00
C VAL A 217 8.04 1.04 -6.38
N GLN A 218 7.67 2.31 -6.65
CA GLN A 218 8.32 3.47 -6.07
C GLN A 218 8.31 3.45 -4.54
N LYS A 219 7.19 3.05 -3.93
CA LYS A 219 7.04 2.92 -2.49
C LYS A 219 7.96 1.84 -1.91
N CYS A 220 8.02 0.67 -2.56
CA CYS A 220 8.97 -0.39 -2.21
C CYS A 220 10.42 0.11 -2.27
N LEU A 221 10.79 0.80 -3.35
CA LEU A 221 12.14 1.38 -3.53
C LEU A 221 12.48 2.41 -2.44
N ALA A 222 11.53 3.29 -2.09
CA ALA A 222 11.73 4.31 -1.05
C ALA A 222 12.06 3.71 0.32
N CYS A 223 11.60 2.50 0.59
CA CYS A 223 11.87 1.79 1.83
C CYS A 223 12.99 0.74 1.72
N GLY A 224 13.56 0.52 0.54
CA GLY A 224 14.63 -0.46 0.32
C GLY A 224 14.16 -1.91 0.23
N VAL A 225 12.92 -2.15 -0.18
CA VAL A 225 12.37 -3.50 -0.38
C VAL A 225 12.92 -4.12 -1.66
N GLU A 226 13.51 -5.30 -1.54
CA GLU A 226 14.24 -5.94 -2.64
C GLU A 226 13.35 -6.70 -3.62
N VAL A 227 12.27 -7.30 -3.12
CA VAL A 227 11.40 -8.19 -3.90
C VAL A 227 9.94 -7.82 -3.66
N MET A 228 9.19 -7.67 -4.74
CA MET A 228 7.76 -7.44 -4.73
C MET A 228 7.05 -8.50 -5.58
N VAL A 229 6.07 -9.18 -4.99
CA VAL A 229 5.20 -10.16 -5.63
C VAL A 229 3.78 -9.62 -5.67
N ALA A 230 3.17 -9.57 -6.84
CA ALA A 230 1.79 -9.13 -7.02
C ALA A 230 0.89 -10.27 -7.49
N ILE A 231 -0.31 -10.38 -6.88
CA ILE A 231 -1.37 -11.24 -7.39
C ILE A 231 -1.72 -10.83 -8.83
N SER A 232 -1.85 -9.53 -9.12
CA SER A 232 -2.29 -9.08 -10.45
C SER A 232 -1.13 -8.62 -11.34
N ALA A 233 -1.46 -8.06 -12.51
CA ALA A 233 -0.49 -7.61 -13.50
C ALA A 233 0.32 -6.39 -13.01
N PRO A 234 1.60 -6.27 -13.40
CA PRO A 234 2.32 -5.00 -13.36
C PRO A 234 1.96 -4.11 -14.56
N THR A 235 2.22 -2.81 -14.44
CA THR A 235 2.19 -1.88 -15.60
C THR A 235 3.58 -1.75 -16.21
N ALA A 236 3.69 -1.42 -17.51
CA ALA A 236 4.98 -1.25 -18.19
C ALA A 236 5.95 -0.30 -17.45
N LEU A 237 5.45 0.88 -17.02
CA LEU A 237 6.25 1.84 -16.28
C LEU A 237 6.73 1.32 -14.91
N ALA A 238 5.99 0.39 -14.29
CA ALA A 238 6.41 -0.27 -13.05
C ALA A 238 7.57 -1.25 -13.31
N VAL A 239 7.51 -1.99 -14.41
CA VAL A 239 8.57 -2.90 -14.84
C VAL A 239 9.84 -2.12 -15.15
N GLU A 240 9.75 -1.06 -15.97
CA GLU A 240 10.89 -0.19 -16.29
C GLU A 240 11.54 0.39 -15.02
N MET A 241 10.73 0.83 -14.06
CA MET A 241 11.24 1.34 -12.79
C MET A 241 11.94 0.26 -11.96
N ALA A 242 11.38 -0.95 -11.91
CA ALA A 242 11.96 -2.07 -11.16
C ALA A 242 13.30 -2.51 -11.78
N GLU A 243 13.38 -2.60 -13.11
CA GLU A 243 14.62 -2.89 -13.84
C GLU A 243 15.71 -1.84 -13.60
N GLN A 244 15.35 -0.55 -13.68
CA GLN A 244 16.29 0.56 -13.45
C GLN A 244 16.94 0.55 -12.06
N HIS A 245 16.25 -0.02 -11.08
CA HIS A 245 16.67 -0.01 -9.68
C HIS A 245 16.93 -1.41 -9.11
N ASN A 246 17.05 -2.43 -9.96
CA ASN A 246 17.31 -3.82 -9.57
C ASN A 246 16.31 -4.40 -8.54
N LEU A 247 15.08 -3.89 -8.50
CA LEU A 247 14.01 -4.50 -7.70
C LEU A 247 13.51 -5.75 -8.44
N THR A 248 13.39 -6.87 -7.75
CA THR A 248 12.81 -8.09 -8.33
C THR A 248 11.30 -8.01 -8.28
N LEU A 249 10.66 -7.97 -9.46
CA LEU A 249 9.21 -7.83 -9.59
C LEU A 249 8.60 -9.10 -10.17
N PHE A 250 7.66 -9.66 -9.43
CA PHE A 250 6.81 -10.75 -9.88
C PHE A 250 5.35 -10.29 -9.99
N GLY A 251 4.64 -10.82 -10.98
CA GLY A 251 3.21 -10.58 -11.18
C GLY A 251 2.46 -11.86 -11.53
N PHE A 252 1.14 -11.75 -11.62
CA PHE A 252 0.23 -12.87 -11.91
C PHE A 252 0.38 -14.08 -10.97
N ALA A 253 0.81 -13.86 -9.73
CA ALA A 253 0.99 -14.93 -8.75
C ALA A 253 -0.32 -15.67 -8.48
N ARG A 254 -0.34 -16.98 -8.70
CA ARG A 254 -1.42 -17.92 -8.41
C ARG A 254 -0.79 -19.24 -7.98
N HIS A 255 -1.57 -20.13 -7.36
CA HIS A 255 -1.09 -21.49 -7.09
C HIS A 255 -0.48 -22.13 -8.34
N GLY A 256 0.77 -22.57 -8.22
CA GLY A 256 1.55 -23.21 -9.27
C GLY A 256 2.04 -22.29 -10.39
N ARG A 257 1.90 -20.96 -10.30
CA ARG A 257 2.45 -20.04 -11.30
C ARG A 257 2.78 -18.64 -10.78
N VAL A 258 3.85 -18.09 -11.31
CA VAL A 258 4.22 -16.68 -11.17
C VAL A 258 4.94 -16.23 -12.43
N THR A 259 4.89 -14.95 -12.76
CA THR A 259 5.64 -14.37 -13.89
C THR A 259 6.64 -13.36 -13.37
N GLN A 260 7.92 -13.57 -13.67
CA GLN A 260 8.98 -12.62 -13.35
C GLN A 260 9.05 -11.54 -14.43
N TYR A 261 9.19 -10.28 -14.00
CA TYR A 261 9.29 -9.11 -14.87
C TYR A 261 10.63 -8.38 -14.75
N SER A 262 11.29 -8.45 -13.59
CA SER A 262 12.59 -7.81 -13.36
C SER A 262 13.38 -8.53 -12.26
N GLY A 263 14.66 -8.16 -12.11
CA GLY A 263 15.56 -8.69 -11.07
C GLY A 263 16.15 -10.06 -11.38
N PHE A 264 16.96 -10.57 -10.45
CA PHE A 264 17.59 -11.88 -10.56
C PHE A 264 16.79 -12.89 -9.73
N SER A 265 16.20 -13.89 -10.37
CA SER A 265 15.85 -15.14 -9.68
C SER A 265 16.69 -16.22 -10.34
N GLN A 266 17.47 -16.95 -9.54
CA GLN A 266 18.10 -18.17 -10.03
C GLN A 266 17.11 -19.30 -9.75
N THR A 267 16.61 -19.89 -10.86
CA THR A 267 15.97 -21.21 -11.04
C THR A 267 15.30 -21.87 -9.84
#